data_AF-V8BH28-F1
#
_entry.id   AF-V8BH28-F1
#
_cell.length_a   1.000
_cell.length_b   1.000
_cell.length_c   1.000
_cell.angle_alpha   90.00
_cell.angle_beta   90.00
_cell.angle_gamma   90.00
#
_symmetry.space_group_name_H-M   'P 1'
#
loop_
_entity.id
_entity.type
_entity.pdbx_description
1 polymer ?
#
loop_
_entity_poly.entity_id
_entity_poly.type
_entity_poly.pdbx_seq_one_letter_code
_entity_poly.pdbx_strand_id
1 'polypeptide(L)'
;MPRRKLGVKNNPIKEKVPFLQKINIWKWLFLGLVSLLLAFALVVQGRLATPREDVSQLHQAVGTKDVKVGTMTTTRDQLNDTIKSLLKKYKLSDYKVYADNQQILLEGQLSLLGKEYPLYIYFQPSKLENGNILLTVKDFSVGTFQIPQKMVLRLLSKNKNIPDFIQISPKESTITIVLPKIDNDFGIYVKANTIDLYNDKIVFDLYQKK
;
A
#
# COMPACT_ATOMS: atom_id res chain seq x y z
N MET A 1 97.16 -83.50 -39.54
CA MET A 1 96.56 -82.34 -40.24
C MET A 1 95.03 -82.43 -40.15
N PRO A 2 94.30 -81.38 -39.74
CA PRO A 2 92.87 -81.45 -39.46
C PRO A 2 92.01 -81.08 -40.69
N ARG A 3 90.82 -81.69 -40.83
CA ARG A 3 89.72 -81.15 -41.65
C ARG A 3 88.53 -80.86 -40.73
N ARG A 4 88.26 -79.57 -40.51
CA ARG A 4 87.12 -79.03 -39.74
C ARG A 4 85.80 -79.40 -40.42
N LYS A 5 84.84 -79.92 -39.65
CA LYS A 5 83.43 -80.03 -40.07
C LYS A 5 82.74 -78.68 -39.93
N LEU A 6 82.00 -78.28 -40.97
CA LEU A 6 81.11 -77.11 -40.98
C LEU A 6 79.83 -77.45 -40.20
N GLY A 7 79.65 -76.77 -39.07
CA GLY A 7 78.39 -76.77 -38.31
C GLY A 7 77.45 -75.72 -38.86
N VAL A 8 76.27 -76.16 -39.30
CA VAL A 8 75.18 -75.36 -39.85
C VAL A 8 74.58 -74.46 -38.75
N LYS A 9 74.51 -73.15 -39.02
CA LYS A 9 73.85 -72.14 -38.16
C LYS A 9 72.34 -72.21 -38.35
N ASN A 10 71.61 -72.61 -37.31
CA ASN A 10 70.17 -72.38 -37.21
C ASN A 10 69.89 -71.45 -36.02
N ASN A 11 69.41 -70.24 -36.33
CA ASN A 11 69.10 -69.17 -35.40
C ASN A 11 67.61 -69.30 -34.97
N PRO A 12 67.24 -69.28 -33.68
CA PRO A 12 65.83 -69.25 -33.32
C PRO A 12 65.25 -67.85 -33.57
N ILE A 13 64.19 -67.78 -34.38
CA ILE A 13 63.38 -66.57 -34.54
C ILE A 13 62.64 -66.34 -33.22
N LYS A 14 63.05 -65.32 -32.45
CA LYS A 14 62.27 -64.81 -31.32
C LYS A 14 61.21 -63.86 -31.85
N GLU A 15 59.98 -64.33 -32.00
CA GLU A 15 58.82 -63.45 -32.06
C GLU A 15 58.68 -62.71 -30.73
N LYS A 16 58.70 -61.37 -30.78
CA LYS A 16 58.37 -60.53 -29.62
C LYS A 16 56.86 -60.37 -29.58
N VAL A 17 56.20 -61.13 -28.70
CA VAL A 17 54.83 -60.81 -28.27
C VAL A 17 54.89 -59.50 -27.49
N PRO A 18 54.10 -58.45 -27.83
CA PRO A 18 54.13 -57.21 -27.07
C PRO A 18 53.54 -57.47 -25.69
N PHE A 19 54.40 -57.37 -24.67
CA PHE A 19 54.00 -57.30 -23.27
C PHE A 19 53.06 -56.10 -23.12
N LEU A 20 51.78 -56.36 -22.87
CA LEU A 20 50.83 -55.35 -22.44
C LEU A 20 51.41 -54.69 -21.19
N GLN A 21 51.87 -53.44 -21.34
CA GLN A 21 52.39 -52.65 -20.24
C GLN A 21 51.33 -52.63 -19.14
N LYS A 22 51.73 -53.07 -17.94
CA LYS A 22 50.90 -53.04 -16.74
C LYS A 22 50.53 -51.58 -16.47
N ILE A 23 49.33 -51.19 -16.92
CA ILE A 23 48.78 -49.87 -16.63
C ILE A 23 48.77 -49.71 -15.11
N ASN A 24 49.34 -48.62 -14.61
CA ASN A 24 49.29 -48.32 -13.19
C ASN A 24 47.86 -47.85 -12.86
N ILE A 25 46.95 -48.83 -12.72
CA ILE A 25 45.52 -48.65 -12.45
C ILE A 25 45.30 -47.73 -11.24
N TRP A 26 46.20 -47.77 -10.25
CA TRP A 26 46.17 -46.90 -9.08
C TRP A 26 46.38 -45.41 -9.41
N LYS A 27 47.26 -45.07 -10.36
CA LYS A 27 47.47 -43.68 -10.79
C LYS A 27 46.25 -43.13 -11.55
N TRP A 28 45.57 -43.99 -12.31
CA TRP A 28 44.34 -43.66 -13.03
C TRP A 28 43.13 -43.53 -12.10
N LEU A 29 43.01 -44.41 -11.09
CA LEU A 29 42.02 -44.27 -10.01
C LEU A 29 42.21 -42.98 -9.22
N PHE A 30 43.46 -42.61 -8.92
CA PHE A 30 43.75 -41.34 -8.25
C PHE A 30 43.35 -40.14 -9.11
N LEU A 31 43.70 -40.14 -10.40
CA LEU A 31 43.27 -39.07 -11.32
C LEU A 31 41.74 -38.99 -11.44
N GLY A 32 41.05 -40.13 -11.53
CA GLY A 32 39.59 -40.18 -11.57
C GLY A 32 38.95 -39.61 -10.31
N LEU A 33 39.50 -39.93 -9.14
CA LEU A 33 39.02 -39.40 -7.85
C LEU A 33 39.22 -37.88 -7.76
N VAL A 34 40.38 -37.38 -8.20
CA VAL A 34 40.67 -35.93 -8.23
C VAL A 34 39.71 -35.21 -9.17
N SER A 35 39.46 -35.75 -10.37
CA SER A 35 38.51 -35.17 -11.31
C SER A 35 37.09 -35.14 -10.76
N LEU A 36 36.68 -36.19 -10.04
CA LEU A 36 35.36 -36.27 -9.42
C LEU A 36 35.19 -35.23 -8.31
N LEU A 37 36.22 -35.05 -7.47
CA LEU A 37 36.21 -34.02 -6.43
C LEU A 37 36.16 -32.60 -7.02
N LEU A 38 36.91 -32.33 -8.09
CA LEU A 38 36.84 -31.04 -8.79
C LEU A 38 35.46 -30.78 -9.38
N ALA A 39 34.86 -31.77 -10.06
CA ALA A 39 33.52 -31.65 -10.62
C ALA A 39 32.47 -31.40 -9.53
N PHE A 40 32.56 -32.12 -8.41
CA PHE A 40 31.68 -31.92 -7.27
C PHE A 40 31.82 -30.51 -6.67
N ALA A 41 33.05 -30.02 -6.48
CA ALA A 41 33.30 -28.68 -5.98
C ALA A 41 32.69 -27.59 -6.89
N LEU A 42 32.86 -27.73 -8.22
CA LEU A 42 32.27 -26.78 -9.19
C LEU A 42 30.75 -26.76 -9.15
N VAL A 43 30.10 -27.92 -9.02
CA VAL A 43 28.64 -28.01 -8.91
C VAL A 43 28.15 -27.36 -7.61
N VAL A 44 28.82 -27.63 -6.48
CA VAL A 44 28.47 -27.04 -5.19
C VAL A 44 28.64 -25.52 -5.22
N GLN A 45 29.75 -25.03 -5.78
CA GLN A 45 30.01 -23.60 -5.92
C GLN A 45 28.95 -22.92 -6.79
N GLY A 46 28.61 -23.52 -7.94
CA GLY A 46 27.55 -23.01 -8.81
C GLY A 46 26.17 -22.98 -8.14
N ARG A 47 25.84 -24.01 -7.35
CA ARG A 47 24.56 -24.08 -6.60
C ARG A 47 24.49 -23.11 -5.42
N LEU A 48 25.62 -22.77 -4.80
CA LEU A 48 25.68 -21.77 -3.72
C LEU A 48 25.68 -20.34 -4.26
N ALA A 49 26.25 -20.12 -5.44
CA ALA A 49 26.34 -18.80 -6.06
C ALA A 49 25.05 -18.36 -6.77
N THR A 50 24.11 -19.27 -7.05
CA THR A 50 22.79 -18.91 -7.60
C THR A 50 21.90 -18.33 -6.50
N PRO A 51 21.52 -17.04 -6.56
CA PRO A 51 20.55 -16.48 -5.65
C PRO A 51 19.23 -17.24 -5.79
N ARG A 52 18.69 -17.72 -4.67
CA ARG A 52 17.53 -18.61 -4.65
C ARG A 52 16.23 -17.91 -5.06
N GLU A 53 16.18 -16.59 -4.87
CA GLU A 53 15.02 -15.73 -5.13
C GLU A 53 15.53 -14.36 -5.64
N ASP A 54 14.96 -13.85 -6.73
CA ASP A 54 15.19 -12.47 -7.17
C ASP A 54 14.37 -11.51 -6.31
N VAL A 55 14.88 -11.22 -5.12
CA VAL A 55 14.27 -10.28 -4.17
C VAL A 55 14.31 -8.83 -4.67
N SER A 56 14.89 -8.56 -5.84
CA SER A 56 14.84 -7.23 -6.47
C SER A 56 13.39 -6.83 -6.81
N GLN A 57 12.50 -7.81 -7.04
CA GLN A 57 11.08 -7.55 -7.23
C GLN A 57 10.33 -7.24 -5.93
N LEU A 58 10.82 -7.69 -4.76
CA LEU A 58 10.30 -7.30 -3.44
C LEU A 58 10.69 -5.85 -3.09
N HIS A 59 11.79 -5.36 -3.68
CA HIS A 59 12.28 -3.99 -3.54
C HIS A 59 11.94 -3.12 -4.74
N GLN A 60 10.87 -3.42 -5.49
CA GLN A 60 10.29 -2.38 -6.34
C GLN A 60 10.01 -1.20 -5.43
N ALA A 61 10.83 -0.16 -5.56
CA ALA A 61 10.60 1.11 -4.92
C ALA A 61 9.22 1.54 -5.40
N VAL A 62 8.22 1.28 -4.56
CA VAL A 62 6.87 1.79 -4.71
C VAL A 62 7.06 3.30 -4.63
N GLY A 63 7.30 3.91 -5.78
CA GLY A 63 7.76 5.28 -5.88
C GLY A 63 6.79 6.16 -5.13
N THR A 64 7.23 6.74 -4.02
CA THR A 64 6.58 7.82 -3.27
C THR A 64 5.04 7.72 -3.11
N LYS A 65 4.45 6.53 -3.19
CA LYS A 65 3.02 6.32 -3.04
C LYS A 65 2.75 6.01 -1.58
N ASP A 66 1.75 6.68 -1.05
CA ASP A 66 1.29 6.50 0.32
C ASP A 66 1.07 5.00 0.60
N VAL A 67 1.65 4.49 1.69
CA VAL A 67 1.52 3.08 2.05
C VAL A 67 0.15 2.89 2.68
N LYS A 68 -0.74 2.17 2.00
CA LYS A 68 -2.02 1.74 2.58
C LYS A 68 -1.73 0.71 3.66
N VAL A 69 -2.06 1.05 4.91
CA VAL A 69 -1.80 0.19 6.08
C VAL A 69 -3.03 -0.62 6.50
N GLY A 70 -4.21 -0.31 5.96
CA GLY A 70 -5.42 -1.08 6.22
C GLY A 70 -6.69 -0.43 5.68
N THR A 71 -7.82 -0.99 6.10
CA THR A 71 -9.16 -0.48 5.82
C THR A 71 -9.96 -0.54 7.12
N MET A 72 -10.75 0.50 7.39
CA MET A 72 -11.70 0.56 8.50
C MET A 72 -13.11 0.65 7.93
N THR A 73 -14.03 -0.11 8.51
CA THR A 73 -15.47 0.05 8.26
C THR A 73 -16.11 0.59 9.52
N THR A 74 -17.02 1.54 9.36
CA THR A 74 -17.74 2.17 10.45
C THR A 74 -19.22 2.28 10.12
N THR A 75 -20.04 2.36 11.17
CA THR A 75 -21.47 2.62 11.09
C THR A 75 -21.75 4.11 11.19
N ARG A 76 -22.98 4.50 10.87
CA ARG A 76 -23.51 5.86 11.01
C ARG A 76 -23.49 6.35 12.45
N ASP A 77 -23.81 5.49 13.41
CA ASP A 77 -23.78 5.86 14.83
C ASP A 77 -22.35 6.17 15.30
N GLN A 78 -21.39 5.31 14.93
CA GLN A 78 -19.97 5.55 15.22
C GLN A 78 -19.44 6.80 14.50
N LEU A 79 -19.88 7.05 13.27
CA LEU A 79 -19.58 8.27 12.54
C LEU A 79 -20.13 9.51 13.28
N ASN A 80 -21.37 9.44 13.77
CA ASN A 80 -22.02 10.52 14.52
C ASN A 80 -21.29 10.81 15.84
N ASP A 81 -20.85 9.78 16.56
CA ASP A 81 -20.04 9.94 17.76
C ASP A 81 -18.68 10.58 17.45
N THR A 82 -18.07 10.17 16.34
CA THR A 82 -16.80 10.75 15.86
C THR A 82 -16.97 12.22 15.52
N ILE A 83 -18.02 12.59 14.80
CA ILE A 83 -18.36 13.98 14.46
C ILE A 83 -18.55 14.80 15.73
N LYS A 84 -19.31 14.28 16.71
CA LYS A 84 -19.54 14.95 18.00
C LYS A 84 -18.23 15.21 18.75
N SER A 85 -17.31 14.25 18.75
CA SER A 85 -15.98 14.41 19.35
C SER A 85 -15.15 15.49 18.64
N LEU A 86 -15.18 15.53 17.30
CA LEU A 86 -14.48 16.54 16.51
C LEU A 86 -15.05 17.95 16.74
N LEU A 87 -16.38 18.11 16.76
CA LEU A 87 -17.02 19.40 17.05
C LEU A 87 -16.58 19.95 18.41
N LYS A 88 -16.49 19.08 19.42
CA LYS A 88 -15.97 19.44 20.75
C LYS A 88 -14.49 19.85 20.70
N LYS A 89 -13.64 19.08 19.98
CA LYS A 89 -12.20 19.36 19.82
C LYS A 89 -11.95 20.75 19.20
N TYR A 90 -12.77 21.16 18.24
CA TYR A 90 -12.63 22.44 17.52
C TYR A 90 -13.49 23.59 18.07
N LYS A 91 -14.08 23.45 19.27
CA LYS A 91 -14.93 24.47 19.89
C LYS A 91 -16.08 24.92 18.98
N LEU A 92 -16.72 23.94 18.32
CA LEU A 92 -17.88 24.09 17.46
C LEU A 92 -19.14 23.48 18.11
N SER A 93 -19.21 23.49 19.43
CA SER A 93 -20.30 22.88 20.22
C SER A 93 -21.67 23.51 20.00
N ASP A 94 -21.71 24.73 19.45
CA ASP A 94 -22.96 25.43 19.08
C ASP A 94 -23.62 24.81 17.84
N TYR A 95 -22.89 23.96 17.13
CA TYR A 95 -23.39 23.19 15.99
C TYR A 95 -23.64 21.74 16.42
N LYS A 96 -24.69 21.14 15.86
CA LYS A 96 -24.90 19.69 15.89
C LYS A 96 -24.80 19.19 14.46
N VAL A 97 -23.97 18.18 14.24
CA VAL A 97 -23.83 17.56 12.92
C VAL A 97 -23.99 16.07 13.07
N TYR A 98 -24.84 15.47 12.25
CA TYR A 98 -25.07 14.04 12.25
C TYR A 98 -25.54 13.55 10.88
N ALA A 99 -25.21 12.30 10.56
CA ALA A 99 -25.69 11.58 9.41
C ALA A 99 -26.99 10.84 9.75
N ASP A 100 -27.99 10.98 8.89
CA ASP A 100 -29.18 10.13 8.83
C ASP A 100 -29.02 9.05 7.74
N ASN A 101 -30.09 8.36 7.35
CA ASN A 101 -30.02 7.26 6.39
C ASN A 101 -29.78 7.73 4.93
N GLN A 102 -29.82 9.03 4.65
CA GLN A 102 -29.79 9.58 3.28
C GLN A 102 -28.83 10.77 3.13
N GLN A 103 -28.65 11.56 4.18
CA GLN A 103 -27.99 12.86 4.16
C GLN A 103 -27.32 13.17 5.50
N ILE A 104 -26.57 14.27 5.54
CA ILE A 104 -25.96 14.81 6.75
C ILE A 104 -26.68 16.12 7.10
N LEU A 105 -27.19 16.20 8.33
CA LEU A 105 -27.81 17.42 8.86
C LEU A 105 -26.79 18.18 9.71
N LEU A 106 -26.72 19.49 9.48
CA LEU A 106 -26.13 20.45 10.41
C LEU A 106 -27.24 21.32 11.00
N GLU A 107 -27.33 21.31 12.32
CA GLU A 107 -28.12 22.25 13.11
C GLU A 107 -27.19 23.29 13.73
N GLY A 108 -27.63 24.54 13.77
CA GLY A 108 -26.93 25.61 14.45
C GLY A 108 -27.84 26.80 14.68
N GLN A 109 -27.23 27.92 15.03
CA GLN A 109 -27.93 29.19 15.20
C GLN A 109 -27.35 30.24 14.27
N LEU A 110 -28.25 31.02 13.67
CA LEU A 110 -27.88 32.13 12.81
C LEU A 110 -28.37 33.45 13.41
N SER A 111 -27.43 34.34 13.70
CA SER A 111 -27.71 35.71 14.15
C SER A 111 -27.99 36.63 12.95
N LEU A 112 -29.22 37.13 12.86
CA LEU A 112 -29.66 38.11 11.86
C LEU A 112 -30.44 39.23 12.55
N LEU A 113 -30.08 40.49 12.27
CA LEU A 113 -30.77 41.67 12.83
C LEU A 113 -30.84 41.68 14.37
N GLY A 114 -29.81 41.16 15.04
CA GLY A 114 -29.76 41.09 16.51
C GLY A 114 -30.65 40.03 17.13
N LYS A 115 -31.23 39.11 16.33
CA LYS A 115 -31.98 37.95 16.80
C LYS A 115 -31.35 36.66 16.31
N GLU A 116 -31.51 35.59 17.09
CA GLU A 116 -31.05 34.26 16.75
C GLU A 116 -32.19 33.43 16.16
N TYR A 117 -31.88 32.73 15.07
CA TYR A 117 -32.80 31.84 14.38
C TYR A 117 -32.20 30.44 14.29
N PRO A 118 -33.02 29.38 14.45
CA PRO A 118 -32.55 28.02 14.22
C PRO A 118 -32.21 27.84 12.74
N LEU A 119 -31.02 27.29 12.49
CA LEU A 119 -30.48 27.01 11.16
C LEU A 119 -30.36 25.49 10.98
N TYR A 120 -30.90 25.00 9.88
CA TYR A 120 -30.77 23.61 9.44
C TYR A 120 -30.14 23.59 8.05
N ILE A 121 -29.15 22.74 7.81
CA ILE A 121 -28.53 22.57 6.50
C ILE A 121 -28.42 21.08 6.19
N TYR A 122 -29.00 20.70 5.05
CA TYR A 122 -29.03 19.32 4.58
C TYR A 122 -27.95 19.15 3.52
N PHE A 123 -27.04 18.22 3.76
CA PHE A 123 -25.93 17.90 2.87
C PHE A 123 -26.07 16.52 2.26
N GLN A 124 -25.85 16.42 0.96
CA GLN A 124 -25.59 15.14 0.30
C GLN A 124 -24.08 14.85 0.33
N PRO A 125 -23.64 13.78 1.00
CA PRO A 125 -22.23 13.38 0.96
C PRO A 125 -21.91 12.61 -0.32
N SER A 126 -20.71 12.82 -0.85
CA SER A 126 -20.12 12.02 -1.93
C SER A 126 -18.61 11.93 -1.76
N LYS A 127 -18.03 10.82 -2.22
CA LYS A 127 -16.57 10.64 -2.27
C LYS A 127 -16.00 11.33 -3.51
N LEU A 128 -14.87 12.02 -3.34
CA LEU A 128 -14.02 12.52 -4.43
C LEU A 128 -12.97 11.48 -4.83
N GLU A 129 -12.47 11.55 -6.06
CA GLU A 129 -11.48 10.60 -6.58
C GLU A 129 -10.19 10.52 -5.74
N ASN A 130 -9.79 11.65 -5.14
CA ASN A 130 -8.63 11.74 -4.25
C ASN A 130 -8.89 11.17 -2.84
N GLY A 131 -10.10 10.68 -2.56
CA GLY A 131 -10.50 10.13 -1.28
C GLY A 131 -11.01 11.16 -0.27
N ASN A 132 -11.12 12.45 -0.63
CA ASN A 132 -11.79 13.43 0.21
C ASN A 132 -13.32 13.27 0.17
N ILE A 133 -14.01 13.91 1.10
CA ILE A 133 -15.48 13.92 1.13
C ILE A 133 -15.97 15.28 0.64
N LEU A 134 -16.89 15.27 -0.31
CA LEU A 134 -17.63 16.44 -0.75
C LEU A 134 -19.02 16.41 -0.14
N LEU A 135 -19.42 17.48 0.53
CA LEU A 135 -20.75 17.72 1.04
C LEU A 135 -21.41 18.78 0.17
N THR A 136 -22.42 18.38 -0.61
CA THR A 136 -23.20 19.30 -1.45
C THR A 136 -24.43 19.73 -0.70
N VAL A 137 -24.68 21.04 -0.59
CA VAL A 137 -25.91 21.55 0.04
C VAL A 137 -27.11 21.17 -0.83
N LYS A 138 -28.01 20.35 -0.28
CA LYS A 138 -29.29 20.00 -0.91
C LYS A 138 -30.34 21.05 -0.60
N ASP A 139 -30.47 21.35 0.68
CA ASP A 139 -31.48 22.27 1.19
C ASP A 139 -31.00 22.94 2.47
N PHE A 140 -31.67 23.98 2.89
CA PHE A 140 -31.43 24.67 4.15
C PHE A 140 -32.74 25.27 4.65
N SER A 141 -32.84 25.48 5.96
CA SER A 141 -33.97 26.16 6.59
C SER A 141 -33.49 27.12 7.66
N VAL A 142 -34.03 28.34 7.64
CA VAL A 142 -33.86 29.34 8.70
C VAL A 142 -35.24 29.85 9.10
N GLY A 143 -35.83 29.22 10.11
CA GLY A 143 -37.22 29.45 10.47
C GLY A 143 -38.16 29.18 9.27
N THR A 144 -38.88 30.20 8.82
CA THR A 144 -39.78 30.14 7.64
C THR A 144 -39.18 30.77 6.37
N PHE A 145 -37.95 31.27 6.43
CA PHE A 145 -37.32 31.99 5.32
C PHE A 145 -36.51 31.07 4.42
N GLN A 146 -36.70 31.22 3.10
CA GLN A 146 -35.84 30.62 2.09
C GLN A 146 -34.71 31.61 1.73
N ILE A 147 -33.47 31.28 2.10
CA ILE A 147 -32.25 32.07 1.90
C ILE A 147 -31.32 31.34 0.92
N PRO A 148 -30.83 31.96 -0.17
CA PRO A 148 -29.96 31.26 -1.13
C PRO A 148 -28.78 30.53 -0.47
N GLN A 149 -28.56 29.26 -0.84
CA GLN A 149 -27.51 28.38 -0.29
C GLN A 149 -26.13 29.05 -0.22
N LYS A 150 -25.77 29.81 -1.26
CA LYS A 150 -24.50 30.55 -1.35
C LYS A 150 -24.30 31.53 -0.20
N MET A 151 -25.38 32.17 0.26
CA MET A 151 -25.30 33.12 1.37
C MET A 151 -25.05 32.41 2.69
N VAL A 152 -25.69 31.27 2.93
CA VAL A 152 -25.50 30.47 4.14
C VAL A 152 -24.05 30.00 4.27
N LEU A 153 -23.49 29.40 3.21
CA LEU A 153 -22.10 28.97 3.23
C LEU A 153 -21.12 30.14 3.40
N ARG A 154 -21.43 31.31 2.81
CA ARG A 154 -20.63 32.52 3.01
C ARG A 154 -20.63 32.97 4.48
N LEU A 155 -21.74 32.81 5.19
CA LEU A 155 -21.82 33.14 6.61
C LEU A 155 -21.03 32.13 7.45
N LEU A 156 -21.21 30.83 7.20
CA LEU A 156 -20.43 29.79 7.86
C LEU A 156 -18.91 30.00 7.67
N SER A 157 -18.48 30.35 6.46
CA SER A 157 -17.06 30.57 6.14
C SER A 157 -16.38 31.70 6.94
N LYS A 158 -17.15 32.57 7.61
CA LYS A 158 -16.60 33.63 8.47
C LYS A 158 -16.21 33.13 9.88
N ASN A 159 -16.61 31.92 10.26
CA ASN A 159 -16.30 31.37 11.57
C ASN A 159 -14.79 31.04 11.66
N LYS A 160 -14.09 31.68 12.60
CA LYS A 160 -12.64 31.52 12.81
C LYS A 160 -12.25 30.16 13.40
N ASN A 161 -13.21 29.42 13.96
CA ASN A 161 -12.96 28.12 14.58
C ASN A 161 -13.02 26.96 13.56
N ILE A 162 -13.27 27.25 12.29
CA ILE A 162 -13.27 26.22 11.24
C ILE A 162 -11.84 25.71 11.05
N PRO A 163 -11.61 24.39 11.18
CA PRO A 163 -10.30 23.83 10.98
C PRO A 163 -9.91 23.76 9.49
N ASP A 164 -8.61 23.68 9.22
CA ASP A 164 -8.00 23.74 7.90
C ASP A 164 -8.35 22.57 6.96
N PHE A 165 -8.79 21.44 7.53
CA PHE A 165 -9.31 20.29 6.78
C PHE A 165 -10.75 20.50 6.28
N ILE A 166 -11.42 21.59 6.65
CA ILE A 166 -12.75 21.96 6.15
C ILE A 166 -12.62 23.13 5.17
N GLN A 167 -12.91 22.87 3.90
CA GLN A 167 -12.90 23.89 2.86
C GLN A 167 -14.34 24.20 2.45
N ILE A 168 -14.76 25.44 2.67
CA ILE A 168 -16.11 25.90 2.30
C ILE A 168 -16.04 26.66 0.98
N SER A 169 -16.86 26.26 0.01
CA SER A 169 -16.96 26.88 -1.31
C SER A 169 -18.36 27.48 -1.51
N PRO A 170 -18.61 28.73 -1.08
CA PRO A 170 -19.94 29.35 -1.19
C PRO A 170 -20.42 29.51 -2.62
N LYS A 171 -19.51 29.61 -3.61
CA LYS A 171 -19.86 29.75 -5.03
C LYS A 171 -20.53 28.48 -5.58
N GLU A 172 -20.06 27.33 -5.12
CA GLU A 172 -20.46 25.99 -5.58
C GLU A 172 -21.50 25.35 -4.67
N SER A 173 -21.85 25.98 -3.54
CA SER A 173 -22.72 25.40 -2.51
C SER A 173 -22.17 24.08 -1.95
N THR A 174 -20.84 23.98 -1.77
CA THR A 174 -20.17 22.76 -1.32
C THR A 174 -19.24 22.99 -0.11
N ILE A 175 -19.03 21.92 0.66
CA ILE A 175 -17.99 21.82 1.68
C ILE A 175 -17.15 20.59 1.39
N THR A 176 -15.83 20.75 1.29
CA THR A 176 -14.90 19.64 1.11
C THR A 176 -14.19 19.34 2.43
N ILE A 177 -14.29 18.09 2.89
CA ILE A 177 -13.53 17.56 4.02
C ILE A 177 -12.27 16.90 3.48
N VAL A 178 -11.13 17.55 3.73
CA VAL A 178 -9.80 17.10 3.34
C VAL A 178 -9.27 16.13 4.39
N LEU A 179 -9.68 14.87 4.29
CA LEU A 179 -9.37 13.83 5.27
C LEU A 179 -7.86 13.70 5.60
N PRO A 180 -6.92 13.83 4.65
CA PRO A 180 -5.49 13.75 4.97
C PRO A 180 -4.98 14.82 5.94
N LYS A 181 -5.66 15.96 6.02
CA LYS A 181 -5.29 17.08 6.92
C LYS A 181 -5.82 16.93 8.34
N ILE A 182 -6.67 15.93 8.61
CA ILE A 182 -7.16 15.69 9.96
C ILE A 182 -5.98 15.28 10.85
N ASP A 183 -5.75 16.09 11.89
CA ASP A 183 -4.64 15.88 12.81
C ASP A 183 -4.93 14.78 13.83
N ASN A 184 -3.92 13.93 14.07
CA ASN A 184 -3.97 12.79 14.97
C ASN A 184 -2.58 12.37 15.44
N ASP A 185 -2.53 11.78 16.63
CA ASP A 185 -1.28 11.40 17.30
C ASP A 185 -0.65 10.11 16.74
N PHE A 186 -1.36 9.41 15.84
CA PHE A 186 -0.97 8.09 15.35
C PHE A 186 -0.15 8.15 14.05
N GLY A 187 0.10 9.33 13.50
CA GLY A 187 0.85 9.48 12.24
C GLY A 187 0.19 8.76 11.06
N ILE A 188 -1.14 8.62 11.09
CA ILE A 188 -1.92 8.02 9.99
C ILE A 188 -2.83 9.07 9.38
N TYR A 189 -3.37 8.79 8.21
CA TYR A 189 -4.45 9.57 7.65
C TYR A 189 -5.38 8.67 6.87
N VAL A 190 -6.59 9.16 6.60
CA VAL A 190 -7.64 8.34 5.98
C VAL A 190 -8.06 8.91 4.62
N LYS A 191 -8.51 8.03 3.73
CA LYS A 191 -9.20 8.36 2.47
C LYS A 191 -10.55 7.65 2.47
N ALA A 192 -11.62 8.37 2.14
CA ALA A 192 -12.94 7.77 1.96
C ALA A 192 -12.90 6.78 0.79
N ASN A 193 -13.48 5.60 0.98
CA ASN A 193 -13.62 4.58 -0.04
C ASN A 193 -15.10 4.40 -0.42
N THR A 194 -15.96 4.21 0.57
CA THR A 194 -17.40 4.06 0.39
C THR A 194 -18.14 4.93 1.41
N ILE A 195 -19.18 5.61 0.96
CA ILE A 195 -20.11 6.34 1.82
C ILE A 195 -21.51 5.89 1.43
N ASP A 196 -22.03 4.91 2.14
CA ASP A 196 -23.39 4.41 1.97
C ASP A 196 -24.12 4.57 3.31
N LEU A 197 -24.81 5.71 3.45
CA LEU A 197 -25.56 6.03 4.67
C LEU A 197 -26.80 5.15 4.83
N TYR A 198 -27.38 4.68 3.72
CA TYR A 198 -28.60 3.89 3.74
C TYR A 198 -28.35 2.48 4.27
N ASN A 199 -27.26 1.85 3.82
CA ASN A 199 -26.85 0.52 4.25
C ASN A 199 -25.91 0.53 5.46
N ASP A 200 -25.79 1.67 6.16
CA ASP A 200 -24.96 1.83 7.35
C ASP A 200 -23.48 1.45 7.15
N LYS A 201 -22.96 1.70 5.94
CA LYS A 201 -21.64 1.24 5.52
C LYS A 201 -20.78 2.41 5.04
N ILE A 202 -19.91 2.86 5.94
CA ILE A 202 -18.91 3.87 5.63
C ILE A 202 -17.52 3.22 5.74
N VAL A 203 -16.74 3.27 4.65
CA VAL A 203 -15.45 2.59 4.55
C VAL A 203 -14.35 3.61 4.29
N PHE A 204 -13.29 3.54 5.09
CA PHE A 204 -12.10 4.38 4.99
C PHE A 204 -10.85 3.52 4.79
N ASP A 205 -10.02 3.94 3.84
CA ASP A 205 -8.69 3.38 3.65
C ASP A 205 -7.69 4.15 4.52
N LEU A 206 -6.86 3.44 5.28
CA LEU A 206 -5.85 4.04 6.15
C LEU A 206 -4.49 4.05 5.47
N TYR A 207 -3.78 5.16 5.63
CA TYR A 207 -2.44 5.37 5.09
C TYR A 207 -1.52 5.91 6.17
N GLN A 208 -0.24 5.56 6.12
CA GLN A 208 0.77 6.13 7.00
C GLN A 208 1.20 7.52 6.49
N LYS A 209 1.23 8.53 7.37
CA LYS A 209 1.86 9.83 7.09
C LYS A 209 3.38 9.60 7.04
N LYS A 210 4.04 10.07 5.98
CA LYS A 210 5.51 10.07 5.88
C LYS A 210 6.10 11.26 6.61
#